data_AF-R7MSI3-F1
#
_entry.id   AF-R7MSI3-F1
#
_cell.length_a   1.000
_cell.length_b   1.000
_cell.length_c   1.000
_cell.angle_alpha   90.00
_cell.angle_beta   90.00
_cell.angle_gamma   90.00
#
_symmetry.space_group_name_H-M   'P 1'
#
loop_
_entity.id
_entity.type
_entity.pdbx_description
1 polymer ?
#
loop_
_entity_poly.entity_id
_entity_poly.type
_entity_poly.pdbx_seq_one_letter_code
_entity_poly.pdbx_strand_id
1 'polypeptide(L)'
;MITTRDLMDRYNIKTRQGIIQFVKKHLDEINHDGEEHATMQKGEWAFDTEAVRILDQLRGLHDQATITELESEKVSNAQQESHNLRILLLKAQQDLNTAQQQVITLQQNLIAKQNELSEVKVKALEAQQNKDQADALQSEVDRLKKEGSLIEDEHKQLQETLATVQAERDKLRQQLAEKANHHWWEFWK
;
A
#
# COMPACT_ATOMS: atom_id res chain seq x y z
N MET A 1 3.15 39.52 61.01
CA MET A 1 2.51 39.07 62.25
C MET A 1 1.12 38.58 61.94
N ILE A 2 0.85 37.32 62.28
CA ILE A 2 -0.41 36.61 62.10
C ILE A 2 -1.13 36.64 63.46
N THR A 3 -2.44 36.81 63.45
CA THR A 3 -3.26 36.94 64.67
C THR A 3 -4.01 35.65 64.97
N THR A 4 -4.61 35.58 66.18
CA THR A 4 -5.52 34.48 66.51
C THR A 4 -6.67 34.34 65.53
N ARG A 5 -7.15 35.46 64.95
CA ARG A 5 -8.28 35.44 64.01
C ARG A 5 -7.88 34.81 62.67
N ASP A 6 -6.67 35.11 62.20
CA ASP A 6 -6.13 34.49 60.99
C ASP A 6 -5.99 32.96 61.15
N LEU A 7 -5.58 32.49 62.33
CA LEU A 7 -5.53 31.05 62.65
C LEU A 7 -6.91 30.40 62.79
N MET A 8 -7.91 31.14 63.29
CA MET A 8 -9.30 30.66 63.34
C MET A 8 -9.79 30.34 61.92
N ASP A 9 -9.53 31.24 60.98
CA ASP A 9 -9.93 31.07 59.58
C ASP A 9 -9.13 29.93 58.92
N ARG A 10 -7.81 29.88 59.14
CA ARG A 10 -6.91 28.83 58.59
C ARG A 10 -7.26 27.41 59.06
N TYR A 11 -7.64 27.24 60.32
CA TYR A 11 -7.95 25.93 60.91
C TYR A 11 -9.44 25.63 60.98
N ASN A 12 -10.29 26.51 60.43
CA ASN A 12 -11.75 26.42 60.51
C ASN A 12 -12.26 26.23 61.96
N ILE A 13 -11.69 26.97 62.91
CA ILE A 13 -12.06 26.95 64.32
C ILE A 13 -12.89 28.17 64.65
N LYS A 14 -14.15 27.92 65.03
CA LYS A 14 -15.16 28.97 65.23
C LYS A 14 -14.93 29.84 66.46
N THR A 15 -14.05 29.46 67.39
CA THR A 15 -13.84 30.18 68.64
C THR A 15 -12.39 30.57 68.87
N ARG A 16 -12.17 31.82 69.31
CA ARG A 16 -10.85 32.33 69.70
C ARG A 16 -10.22 31.47 70.79
N GLN A 17 -11.05 31.03 71.75
CA GLN A 17 -10.60 30.18 72.85
C GLN A 17 -10.08 28.82 72.39
N GLY A 18 -10.68 28.21 71.36
CA GLY A 18 -10.20 26.95 70.79
C GLY A 18 -8.79 27.07 70.19
N ILE A 19 -8.49 28.19 69.52
CA ILE A 19 -7.14 28.48 69.02
C ILE A 19 -6.17 28.75 70.17
N ILE A 20 -6.56 29.57 71.13
CA ILE A 20 -5.69 29.93 72.27
C ILE A 20 -5.32 28.69 73.09
N GLN A 21 -6.27 27.78 73.35
CA GLN A 21 -5.99 26.55 74.07
C GLN A 21 -5.01 25.65 73.30
N PHE A 22 -5.17 25.56 71.98
CA PHE A 22 -4.27 24.80 71.12
C PHE A 22 -2.86 25.37 71.12
N VAL A 23 -2.73 26.69 70.93
CA VAL A 23 -1.44 27.40 70.97
C VAL A 23 -0.76 27.22 72.33
N LYS A 24 -1.50 27.40 73.44
CA LYS A 24 -0.95 27.23 74.79
C LYS A 24 -0.47 25.81 75.06
N LYS A 25 -1.19 24.81 74.54
CA LYS A 25 -0.81 23.39 74.70
C LYS A 25 0.52 23.07 74.03
N HIS A 26 0.83 23.75 72.93
CA HIS A 26 2.03 23.53 72.12
C HIS A 26 3.02 24.69 72.17
N LEU A 27 2.93 25.55 73.20
CA LEU A 27 3.73 26.78 73.26
C LEU A 27 5.23 26.46 73.34
N ASP A 28 5.59 25.43 74.11
CA ASP A 28 6.97 24.96 74.24
C ASP A 28 7.52 24.37 72.93
N GLU A 29 6.65 23.78 72.11
CA GLU A 29 7.01 23.26 70.78
C GLU A 29 7.15 24.39 69.76
N ILE A 30 6.35 25.45 69.88
CA ILE A 30 6.38 26.62 68.99
C ILE A 30 7.61 27.49 69.26
N ASN A 31 7.99 27.68 70.53
CA ASN A 31 9.14 28.50 70.94
C ASN A 31 10.34 27.63 71.34
N HIS A 32 10.50 26.46 70.72
CA HIS A 32 11.47 25.43 71.10
C HIS A 32 12.93 25.89 71.02
N ASP A 33 13.25 26.77 70.09
CA ASP A 33 14.60 27.33 69.87
C ASP A 33 14.94 28.51 70.79
N GLY A 34 14.02 28.88 71.68
CA GLY A 34 14.18 29.98 72.63
C GLY A 34 13.74 31.34 72.09
N GLU A 35 13.26 31.42 70.85
CA GLU A 35 12.72 32.66 70.26
C GLU A 35 11.22 32.82 70.55
N GLU A 36 10.74 34.06 70.58
CA GLU A 36 9.32 34.39 70.87
C GLU A 36 8.43 34.32 69.62
N HIS A 37 8.39 33.17 68.95
CA HIS A 37 7.61 32.94 67.73
C HIS A 37 6.09 33.10 67.95
N ALA A 38 5.59 32.62 69.09
CA ALA A 38 4.24 32.88 69.58
C ALA A 38 4.29 33.65 70.90
N THR A 39 3.80 34.89 70.90
CA THR A 39 3.87 35.78 72.06
C THR A 39 2.60 36.62 72.22
N MET A 40 2.35 37.09 73.44
CA MET A 40 1.19 37.92 73.78
C MET A 40 1.60 39.40 73.76
N GLN A 41 1.16 40.15 72.75
CA GLN A 41 1.44 41.57 72.60
C GLN A 41 0.19 42.39 72.85
N LYS A 42 0.23 43.30 73.83
CA LYS A 42 -0.88 44.22 74.16
C LYS A 42 -2.24 43.52 74.35
N GLY A 43 -2.23 42.30 74.90
CA GLY A 43 -3.44 41.52 75.17
C GLY A 43 -3.94 40.66 74.01
N GLU A 44 -3.20 40.58 72.90
CA GLU A 44 -3.50 39.70 71.76
C GLU A 44 -2.32 38.77 71.45
N TRP A 45 -2.63 37.54 71.03
CA TRP A 45 -1.60 36.63 70.54
C TRP A 45 -1.16 37.04 69.15
N ALA A 46 0.15 37.11 68.97
CA ALA A 46 0.81 37.40 67.73
C ALA A 46 1.77 36.25 67.39
N PHE A 47 1.73 35.84 66.12
CA PHE A 47 2.47 34.70 65.59
C PHE A 47 3.32 35.17 64.41
N ASP A 48 4.58 34.73 64.35
CA ASP A 48 5.36 34.88 63.12
C ASP A 48 5.15 33.69 62.17
N THR A 49 5.90 33.69 61.07
CA THR A 49 5.79 32.67 60.04
C THR A 49 6.20 31.29 60.54
N GLU A 50 7.17 31.20 61.45
CA GLU A 50 7.67 29.94 61.97
C GLU A 50 6.68 29.32 62.97
N ALA A 51 6.07 30.14 63.83
CA ALA A 51 4.98 29.69 64.69
C ALA A 51 3.83 29.07 63.89
N VAL A 52 3.44 29.69 62.77
CA VAL A 52 2.37 29.17 61.92
C VAL A 52 2.79 27.89 61.20
N ARG A 53 4.05 27.78 60.77
CA ARG A 53 4.59 26.55 60.17
C ARG A 53 4.50 25.37 61.15
N ILE A 54 4.91 25.57 62.41
CA ILE A 54 4.86 24.55 63.46
C ILE A 54 3.39 24.19 63.79
N LEU A 55 2.52 25.20 63.94
CA LEU A 55 1.09 24.98 64.18
C LEU A 55 0.40 24.22 63.05
N ASP A 56 0.77 24.47 61.80
CA ASP A 56 0.28 23.73 60.63
C ASP A 56 0.72 22.27 60.65
N GLN A 57 1.97 22.01 61.04
CA GLN A 57 2.50 20.66 61.20
C GLN A 57 1.78 19.90 62.32
N LEU A 58 1.54 20.56 63.47
CA LEU A 58 0.78 19.99 64.59
C LEU A 58 -0.70 19.73 64.26
N ARG A 59 -1.24 20.46 63.29
CA ARG A 59 -2.58 20.23 62.74
C ARG A 59 -2.62 19.22 61.59
N GLY A 60 -1.48 18.73 61.11
CA GLY A 60 -1.39 17.84 59.95
C GLY A 60 -1.69 18.54 58.60
N LEU A 61 -1.65 19.87 58.57
CA LEU A 61 -1.95 20.66 57.36
C LEU A 61 -0.74 20.84 56.44
N HIS A 62 0.47 20.67 56.97
CA HIS A 62 1.71 20.70 56.19
C HIS A 62 1.77 19.55 55.17
N ASP A 63 1.40 18.35 55.59
CA ASP A 63 1.36 17.17 54.71
C ASP A 63 0.26 17.32 53.66
N GLN A 64 -0.90 17.88 54.02
CA GLN A 64 -2.01 18.09 53.09
C GLN A 64 -1.66 19.02 51.92
N ALA A 65 -0.93 20.12 52.18
CA ALA A 65 -0.48 21.03 51.12
C ALA A 65 0.48 20.33 50.16
N THR A 66 1.46 19.59 50.71
CA THR A 66 2.45 18.84 49.93
C THR A 66 1.79 17.72 49.10
N ILE A 67 0.84 17.00 49.69
CA ILE A 67 0.07 15.94 49.00
C ILE A 67 -0.72 16.53 47.84
N THR A 68 -1.39 17.68 48.04
CA THR A 68 -2.20 18.34 47.01
C THR A 68 -1.34 18.82 45.83
N GLU A 69 -0.14 19.32 46.10
CA GLU A 69 0.81 19.76 45.08
C GLU A 69 1.35 18.57 44.27
N LEU A 70 1.76 17.49 44.95
CA LEU A 70 2.18 16.24 44.30
C LEU A 70 1.06 15.59 43.46
N GLU A 71 -0.19 15.64 43.94
CA GLU A 71 -1.35 15.19 43.18
C GLU A 71 -1.59 16.05 41.93
N SER A 72 -1.44 17.38 42.05
CA SER A 72 -1.54 18.31 40.93
C SER A 72 -0.47 18.05 39.86
N GLU A 73 0.78 17.85 40.26
CA GLU A 73 1.87 17.51 39.36
C GLU A 73 1.64 16.18 38.64
N LYS A 74 1.19 15.15 39.36
CA LYS A 74 0.85 13.85 38.75
C LYS A 74 -0.26 13.97 37.70
N VAL A 75 -1.31 14.74 38.00
CA VAL A 75 -2.40 15.00 37.05
C VAL A 75 -1.88 15.76 35.84
N SER A 76 -1.05 16.78 36.04
CA SER A 76 -0.44 17.57 34.96
C SER A 76 0.43 16.68 34.05
N ASN A 77 1.30 15.86 34.63
CA ASN A 77 2.16 14.94 33.90
C ASN A 77 1.35 13.91 33.11
N ALA A 78 0.32 13.31 33.72
CA ALA A 78 -0.56 12.36 33.03
C ALA A 78 -1.33 13.02 31.87
N GLN A 79 -1.76 14.27 32.03
CA GLN A 79 -2.41 15.03 30.96
C GLN A 79 -1.45 15.32 29.81
N GLN A 80 -0.21 15.71 30.11
CA GLN A 80 0.81 15.95 29.10
C GLN A 80 1.18 14.67 28.35
N GLU A 81 1.38 13.55 29.05
CA GLU A 81 1.60 12.24 28.44
C GLU A 81 0.42 11.83 27.56
N SER A 82 -0.82 11.99 28.04
CA SER A 82 -2.01 11.71 27.24
C SER A 82 -2.06 12.54 25.96
N HIS A 83 -1.69 13.82 26.05
CA HIS A 83 -1.60 14.71 24.89
C HIS A 83 -0.54 14.23 23.89
N ASN A 84 0.66 13.89 24.37
CA ASN A 84 1.75 13.39 23.55
C ASN A 84 1.36 12.08 22.86
N LEU A 85 0.73 11.15 23.59
CA LEU A 85 0.23 9.89 23.03
C LEU A 85 -0.84 10.11 21.95
N ARG A 86 -1.72 11.10 22.12
CA ARG A 86 -2.70 11.47 21.08
C ARG A 86 -2.03 12.00 19.81
N ILE A 87 -0.99 12.82 19.94
CA ILE A 87 -0.21 13.31 18.79
C ILE A 87 0.45 12.14 18.04
N LEU A 88 1.12 11.25 18.78
CA LEU A 88 1.77 10.08 18.19
C LEU A 88 0.77 9.15 17.51
N LEU A 89 -0.40 8.93 18.12
CA LEU A 89 -1.47 8.13 17.52
C LEU A 89 -1.98 8.75 16.22
N LEU A 90 -2.20 10.07 16.21
CA LEU A 90 -2.63 10.78 15.00
C LEU A 90 -1.59 10.67 13.88
N LYS A 91 -0.31 10.80 14.22
CA LYS A 91 0.79 10.66 13.27
C LYS A 91 0.86 9.25 12.70
N ALA A 92 0.79 8.23 13.55
CA ALA A 92 0.76 6.83 13.12
C ALA A 92 -0.45 6.53 12.23
N GLN A 93 -1.63 7.11 12.53
CA GLN A 93 -2.82 6.96 11.70
C GLN A 93 -2.64 7.59 10.31
N GLN A 94 -2.01 8.76 10.23
CA GLN A 94 -1.73 9.43 8.95
C GLN A 94 -0.72 8.63 8.11
N ASP A 95 0.31 8.09 8.74
CA ASP A 95 1.32 7.27 8.08
C ASP A 95 0.71 5.95 7.58
N LEU A 96 -0.18 5.33 8.38
CA LEU A 96 -0.94 4.14 7.98
C LEU A 96 -1.83 4.41 6.77
N ASN A 97 -2.58 5.51 6.77
CA ASN A 97 -3.43 5.89 5.64
C ASN A 97 -2.60 6.13 4.36
N THR A 98 -1.42 6.74 4.50
CA THR A 98 -0.50 6.97 3.37
C THR A 98 0.02 5.64 2.81
N ALA A 99 0.44 4.72 3.67
CA ALA A 99 0.88 3.39 3.27
C ALA A 99 -0.24 2.60 2.58
N GLN A 100 -1.48 2.67 3.09
CA GLN A 100 -2.64 2.05 2.46
C GLN A 100 -2.88 2.58 1.04
N GLN A 101 -2.79 3.89 0.84
CA GLN A 101 -2.94 4.48 -0.50
C GLN A 101 -1.84 4.03 -1.47
N GLN A 102 -0.61 3.88 -0.98
CA GLN A 102 0.49 3.33 -1.79
C GLN A 102 0.24 1.87 -2.17
N VAL A 103 -0.25 1.04 -1.24
CA VAL A 103 -0.61 -0.37 -1.51
C VAL A 103 -1.70 -0.46 -2.58
N ILE A 104 -2.75 0.37 -2.50
CA ILE A 104 -3.82 0.42 -3.51
C ILE A 104 -3.25 0.76 -4.89
N THR A 105 -2.36 1.74 -4.95
CA THR A 105 -1.72 2.16 -6.21
C THR A 105 -0.87 1.05 -6.81
N LEU A 106 -0.07 0.35 -5.98
CA LEU A 106 0.73 -0.79 -6.42
C LEU A 106 -0.14 -1.96 -6.91
N GLN A 107 -1.26 -2.24 -6.23
CA GLN A 107 -2.21 -3.26 -6.66
C GLN A 107 -2.84 -2.93 -8.02
N GLN A 108 -3.23 -1.67 -8.25
CA GLN A 108 -3.75 -1.23 -9.55
C GLN A 108 -2.71 -1.39 -10.66
N ASN A 109 -1.46 -1.01 -10.40
CA ASN A 109 -0.36 -1.18 -11.36
C ASN A 109 -0.08 -2.67 -11.65
N LEU A 110 -0.15 -3.54 -10.65
CA LEU A 110 0.01 -4.98 -10.83
C LEU A 110 -1.07 -5.56 -11.73
N ILE A 111 -2.33 -5.17 -11.52
CA ILE A 111 -3.47 -5.60 -12.36
C ILE A 111 -3.26 -5.12 -13.80
N ALA A 112 -2.87 -3.86 -13.99
CA ALA A 112 -2.60 -3.31 -15.32
C ALA A 112 -1.49 -4.10 -16.04
N LYS A 113 -0.38 -4.38 -15.35
CA LYS A 113 0.73 -5.17 -15.91
C LYS A 113 0.33 -6.61 -16.21
N GLN A 114 -0.55 -7.20 -15.41
CA GLN A 114 -1.04 -8.54 -15.66
C GLN A 114 -1.95 -8.61 -16.90
N ASN A 115 -2.74 -7.56 -17.15
CA ASN A 115 -3.55 -7.42 -18.35
C ASN A 115 -2.67 -7.18 -19.60
N GLU A 116 -1.69 -6.29 -19.51
CA GLU A 116 -0.72 -6.09 -20.61
C GLU A 116 -0.01 -7.41 -20.96
N LEU A 117 0.41 -8.18 -19.95
CA LEU A 117 1.06 -9.47 -20.16
C LEU A 117 0.13 -10.51 -20.82
N SER A 118 -1.15 -10.55 -20.43
CA SER A 118 -2.12 -11.46 -21.04
C SER A 118 -2.38 -11.11 -22.50
N GLU A 119 -2.50 -9.82 -22.84
CA GLU A 119 -2.63 -9.35 -24.22
C GLU A 119 -1.41 -9.72 -25.08
N VAL A 120 -0.19 -9.51 -24.55
CA VAL A 120 1.04 -9.89 -25.24
C VAL A 120 1.10 -11.40 -25.48
N LYS A 121 0.68 -12.21 -24.50
CA LYS A 121 0.64 -13.67 -24.65
C LYS A 121 -0.34 -14.11 -25.74
N VAL A 122 -1.52 -13.48 -25.82
CA VAL A 122 -2.49 -13.76 -26.89
C VAL A 122 -1.89 -13.45 -28.26
N LYS A 123 -1.30 -12.24 -28.44
CA LYS A 123 -0.66 -11.85 -29.70
C LYS A 123 0.49 -12.77 -30.09
N ALA A 124 1.27 -13.25 -29.12
CA ALA A 124 2.35 -14.20 -29.37
C ALA A 124 1.82 -15.56 -29.87
N LEU A 125 0.71 -16.05 -29.30
CA LEU A 125 0.06 -17.28 -29.77
C LEU A 125 -0.52 -17.12 -31.18
N GLU A 126 -1.18 -15.99 -31.46
CA GLU A 126 -1.69 -15.67 -32.80
C GLU A 126 -0.55 -15.58 -33.83
N ALA A 127 0.55 -14.91 -33.48
CA ALA A 127 1.73 -14.82 -34.34
C ALA A 127 2.35 -16.20 -34.62
N GLN A 128 2.40 -17.07 -33.60
CA GLN A 128 2.87 -18.44 -33.79
C GLN A 128 1.95 -19.24 -34.71
N GLN A 129 0.64 -19.16 -34.51
CA GLN A 129 -0.34 -19.84 -35.38
C GLN A 129 -0.25 -19.35 -36.82
N ASN A 130 -0.10 -18.04 -37.03
CA ASN A 130 0.07 -17.46 -38.37
C ASN A 130 1.36 -17.94 -39.04
N LYS A 131 2.44 -18.11 -38.26
CA LYS A 131 3.70 -18.67 -38.77
C LYS A 131 3.51 -20.13 -39.20
N ASP A 132 2.89 -20.95 -38.36
CA ASP A 132 2.64 -22.36 -38.67
C ASP A 132 1.75 -22.50 -39.92
N GLN A 133 0.75 -21.62 -40.08
CA GLN A 133 -0.08 -21.54 -41.29
C GLN A 133 0.73 -21.13 -42.51
N ALA A 134 1.62 -20.14 -42.39
CA ALA A 134 2.47 -19.72 -43.50
C ALA A 134 3.41 -20.84 -43.96
N ASP A 135 4.02 -21.57 -43.02
CA ASP A 135 4.89 -22.70 -43.31
C ASP A 135 4.13 -23.86 -44.01
N ALA A 136 2.88 -24.11 -43.60
CA ALA A 136 2.01 -25.09 -44.25
C ALA A 136 1.63 -24.66 -45.69
N LEU A 137 1.23 -23.40 -45.88
CA LEU A 137 0.92 -22.86 -47.21
C LEU A 137 2.15 -22.87 -48.11
N GLN A 138 3.34 -22.58 -47.59
CA GLN A 138 4.58 -22.63 -48.35
C GLN A 138 4.88 -24.06 -48.83
N SER A 139 4.69 -25.05 -47.96
CA SER A 139 4.85 -26.46 -48.32
C SER A 139 3.88 -26.90 -49.42
N GLU A 140 2.64 -26.41 -49.37
CA GLU A 140 1.63 -26.68 -50.39
C GLU A 140 1.95 -26.01 -51.72
N VAL A 141 2.45 -24.77 -51.70
CA VAL A 141 2.95 -24.08 -52.89
C VAL A 141 4.09 -24.86 -53.54
N ASP A 142 5.03 -25.38 -52.75
CA ASP A 142 6.15 -26.17 -53.26
C ASP A 142 5.69 -27.50 -53.85
N ARG A 143 4.66 -28.13 -53.28
CA ARG A 143 4.00 -29.33 -53.83
C ARG A 143 3.34 -29.02 -55.17
N LEU A 144 2.51 -27.99 -55.24
CA LEU A 144 1.80 -27.59 -56.46
C LEU A 144 2.76 -27.20 -57.59
N LYS A 145 3.90 -26.57 -57.28
CA LYS A 145 4.95 -26.28 -58.27
C LYS A 145 5.54 -27.57 -58.86
N LYS A 146 5.79 -28.59 -58.04
CA LYS A 146 6.29 -29.89 -58.52
C LYS A 146 5.26 -30.58 -59.41
N GLU A 147 3.99 -30.59 -58.99
CA GLU A 147 2.90 -31.15 -59.79
C GLU A 147 2.72 -30.40 -61.11
N GLY A 148 2.80 -29.07 -61.10
CA GLY A 148 2.76 -28.27 -62.32
C GLY A 148 3.90 -28.61 -63.29
N SER A 149 5.12 -28.79 -62.79
CA SER A 149 6.26 -29.22 -63.63
C SER A 149 6.04 -30.60 -64.25
N LEU A 150 5.51 -31.55 -63.49
CA LEU A 150 5.21 -32.90 -64.00
C LEU A 150 4.15 -32.86 -65.10
N ILE A 151 3.08 -32.09 -64.90
CA ILE A 151 2.02 -31.92 -65.90
C ILE A 151 2.58 -31.24 -67.17
N GLU A 152 3.48 -30.27 -67.02
CA GLU A 152 4.12 -29.63 -68.18
C GLU A 152 4.98 -30.61 -68.98
N ASP A 153 5.73 -31.48 -68.29
CA ASP A 153 6.54 -32.53 -68.94
C ASP A 153 5.65 -33.59 -69.61
N GLU A 154 4.57 -34.03 -68.96
CA GLU A 154 3.58 -34.94 -69.55
C GLU A 154 2.91 -34.32 -70.78
N HIS A 155 2.57 -33.03 -70.74
CA HIS A 155 2.00 -32.33 -71.88
C HIS A 155 2.97 -32.28 -73.05
N LYS A 156 4.26 -32.00 -72.82
CA LYS A 156 5.29 -32.04 -73.88
C LYS A 156 5.39 -33.43 -74.52
N GLN A 157 5.42 -34.49 -73.72
CA GLN A 157 5.48 -35.87 -74.23
C GLN A 157 4.24 -36.24 -75.05
N LEU A 158 3.05 -35.84 -74.59
CA LEU A 158 1.81 -36.06 -75.34
C LEU A 158 1.79 -35.28 -76.65
N GLN A 159 2.31 -34.05 -76.66
CA GLN A 159 2.42 -33.24 -77.88
C GLN A 159 3.38 -33.85 -78.90
N GLU A 160 4.52 -34.37 -78.46
CA GLU A 160 5.46 -35.13 -79.31
C GLU A 160 4.79 -36.39 -79.89
N THR A 161 4.10 -37.15 -79.05
CA THR A 161 3.37 -38.37 -79.47
C THR A 161 2.25 -38.04 -80.47
N LEU A 162 1.55 -36.92 -80.28
CA LEU A 162 0.53 -36.46 -81.22
C LEU A 162 1.15 -36.13 -82.58
N ALA A 163 2.30 -35.46 -82.60
CA ALA A 163 3.00 -35.09 -83.83
C ALA A 163 3.47 -36.34 -84.61
N THR A 164 3.99 -37.36 -83.92
CA THR A 164 4.39 -38.62 -84.57
C THR A 164 3.20 -39.36 -85.17
N VAL A 165 2.11 -39.51 -84.43
CA VAL A 165 0.87 -40.15 -84.92
C VAL A 165 0.28 -39.38 -86.10
N GLN A 166 0.31 -38.04 -86.08
CA GLN A 166 -0.12 -37.23 -87.22
C GLN A 166 0.73 -37.46 -88.46
N ALA A 167 2.06 -37.52 -88.31
CA ALA A 167 2.96 -37.82 -89.41
C ALA A 167 2.73 -39.22 -90.00
N GLU A 168 2.49 -40.23 -89.16
CA GLU A 168 2.15 -41.59 -89.60
C GLU A 168 0.82 -41.64 -90.35
N ARG A 169 -0.22 -40.96 -89.82
CA ARG A 169 -1.52 -40.83 -90.50
C ARG A 169 -1.36 -40.21 -91.88
N ASP A 170 -0.58 -39.13 -91.98
CA ASP A 170 -0.41 -38.41 -93.24
C ASP A 170 0.38 -39.24 -94.26
N LYS A 171 1.39 -40.00 -93.81
CA LYS A 171 2.08 -41.00 -94.63
C LYS A 171 1.15 -42.09 -95.15
N LEU A 172 0.29 -42.65 -94.28
CA LEU A 172 -0.70 -43.67 -94.68
C LEU A 172 -1.71 -43.12 -95.69
N ARG A 173 -2.17 -41.88 -95.51
CA ARG A 173 -3.04 -41.18 -96.47
C ARG A 173 -2.36 -41.03 -97.82
N GLN A 174 -1.09 -40.64 -97.84
CA GLN A 174 -0.32 -40.54 -99.08
C GLN A 174 -0.20 -41.90 -99.78
N GLN A 175 0.15 -42.96 -99.05
CA GLN A 175 0.25 -44.32 -99.61
C GLN A 175 -1.08 -44.82 -100.18
N LEU A 176 -2.21 -44.52 -99.51
CA LEU A 176 -3.54 -44.84 -100.02
C LEU A 176 -3.85 -44.09 -101.31
N ALA A 177 -3.50 -42.80 -101.39
CA ALA A 177 -3.69 -42.00 -102.61
C ALA A 177 -2.82 -42.51 -103.76
N GLU A 178 -1.56 -42.86 -103.50
CA GLU A 178 -0.64 -43.44 -104.50
C GLU A 178 -1.15 -44.77 -105.03
N LYS A 179 -1.61 -45.69 -104.16
CA LYS A 179 -2.21 -46.97 -104.57
C LYS A 179 -3.49 -46.77 -105.39
N ALA A 180 -4.37 -45.86 -104.97
CA ALA A 180 -5.60 -45.55 -105.70
C ALA A 180 -5.29 -45.01 -107.11
N ASN A 181 -4.28 -44.14 -107.23
CA ASN A 181 -3.84 -43.59 -108.51
C ASN A 181 -3.23 -44.69 -109.39
N HIS A 182 -2.34 -45.53 -108.84
CA HIS A 182 -1.73 -46.64 -109.58
C HIS A 182 -2.77 -47.66 -110.10
N HIS A 183 -3.79 -47.96 -109.30
CA HIS A 183 -4.90 -48.82 -109.70
C HIS A 183 -5.74 -48.21 -110.83
N TRP A 184 -5.90 -46.88 -110.85
CA TRP A 184 -6.56 -46.17 -111.95
C TRP A 184 -5.76 -46.25 -113.25
N TRP A 185 -4.43 -46.14 -113.20
CA TRP A 185 -3.55 -46.27 -114.38
C TRP A 185 -3.53 -47.68 -114.97
N GLU A 186 -3.63 -48.74 -114.16
CA GLU A 186 -3.72 -50.12 -114.66
C GLU A 186 -5.06 -50.43 -115.35
N PHE A 187 -6.13 -49.72 -115.00
CA PHE A 187 -7.46 -49.90 -115.61
C PHE A 187 -7.57 -49.32 -117.03
N TRP A 188 -6.65 -48.44 -117.43
CA TRP A 188 -6.61 -47.78 -118.75
C TRP A 188 -5.59 -48.37 -119.74
N LYS A 189 -5.02 -49.54 -119.41
CA LYS A 189 -4.07 -50.28 -120.27
C LYS A 189 -4.75 -51.47 -120.93
#